data_AF-A0A961TVI9-F1
#
_entry.id   AF-A0A961TVI9-F1
#
_cell.length_a   1.000
_cell.length_b   1.000
_cell.length_c   1.000
_cell.angle_alpha   90.00
_cell.angle_beta   90.00
_cell.angle_gamma   90.00
#
_symmetry.space_group_name_H-M   'P 1'
#
loop_
_entity.id
_entity.type
_entity.pdbx_description
1 polymer ?
#
loop_
_entity_poly.entity_id
_entity_poly.type
_entity_poly.pdbx_seq_one_letter_code
_entity_poly.pdbx_strand_id
1 'polypeptide(L)'
;VANTEDNLSYVRKVMAELESPSPGVRLEVEPGVERPLFLPSEGTMALFESAREIAADLGLTLTGRVAGGGSDGNFTGALGIPTLDGIGVAGQGPHTLDECLEIATLAARCELIGRLIRKIAAGEVALTKA
;
A
#
# COMPACT_ATOMS: atom_id res chain seq x y z
N VAL A 1 -5.26 -9.27 -2.83
CA VAL A 1 -5.25 -7.91 -3.44
C VAL A 1 -4.26 -7.92 -4.59
N ALA A 2 -4.69 -7.52 -5.77
CA ALA A 2 -3.81 -7.44 -6.94
C ALA A 2 -2.85 -6.25 -6.79
N ASN A 3 -1.65 -6.38 -7.35
CA ASN A 3 -0.63 -5.33 -7.40
C ASN A 3 -0.39 -4.80 -8.82
N THR A 4 -1.09 -5.33 -9.82
CA THR A 4 -1.08 -4.88 -11.22
C THR A 4 -2.47 -5.04 -11.82
N GLU A 5 -2.76 -4.30 -12.90
CA GLU A 5 -4.01 -4.44 -13.65
C GLU A 5 -4.12 -5.83 -14.30
N ASP A 6 -3.00 -6.38 -14.78
CA ASP A 6 -2.96 -7.72 -15.36
C ASP A 6 -3.32 -8.80 -14.34
N ASN A 7 -2.80 -8.69 -13.11
CA ASN A 7 -3.13 -9.64 -12.04
C ASN A 7 -4.60 -9.50 -11.63
N LEU A 8 -5.14 -8.29 -11.57
CA LEU A 8 -6.56 -8.06 -11.29
C LEU A 8 -7.45 -8.66 -12.38
N SER A 9 -7.11 -8.43 -13.64
CA SER A 9 -7.82 -8.95 -14.81
C SER A 9 -7.76 -10.46 -14.89
N TYR A 10 -6.60 -11.05 -14.62
CA TYR A 10 -6.41 -12.51 -14.55
C TYR A 10 -7.30 -13.15 -13.48
N VAL A 11 -7.28 -12.62 -12.25
CA VAL A 11 -8.12 -13.15 -11.16
C VAL A 11 -9.60 -13.02 -11.49
N ARG A 12 -10.04 -11.87 -12.02
CA ARG A 12 -11.44 -11.68 -12.45
C ARG A 12 -11.87 -12.71 -13.50
N LYS A 13 -11.02 -12.94 -14.50
CA LYS A 13 -11.28 -13.95 -15.54
C LYS A 13 -11.42 -15.34 -14.94
N VAL A 14 -10.42 -15.78 -14.17
CA VAL A 14 -10.42 -17.13 -13.57
C VAL A 14 -11.62 -17.34 -12.65
N MET A 15 -11.98 -16.34 -11.84
CA MET A 15 -13.15 -16.42 -10.95
C MET A 15 -14.46 -16.50 -11.73
N ALA A 16 -14.60 -15.73 -12.82
CA ALA A 16 -15.82 -15.73 -13.65
C ALA A 16 -16.03 -17.05 -14.42
N GLU A 17 -14.96 -17.82 -14.64
CA GLU A 17 -14.99 -19.13 -15.32
C GLU A 17 -15.20 -20.31 -14.35
N LEU A 18 -15.37 -20.05 -13.04
CA LEU A 18 -15.62 -21.12 -12.07
C LEU A 18 -16.99 -21.77 -12.29
N GLU A 19 -17.00 -23.09 -12.32
CA GLU A 19 -18.20 -23.92 -12.34
C GLU A 19 -18.32 -24.72 -11.04
N SER A 20 -19.53 -25.12 -10.68
CA SER A 20 -19.76 -25.98 -9.53
C SER A 20 -19.13 -27.36 -9.77
N PRO A 21 -18.20 -27.84 -8.90
CA PRO A 21 -17.54 -29.12 -9.11
C PRO A 21 -18.39 -30.32 -8.68
N SER A 22 -19.60 -30.11 -8.18
CA SER A 22 -20.41 -31.16 -7.55
C SER A 22 -21.88 -31.10 -7.98
N PRO A 23 -22.47 -32.23 -8.43
CA PRO A 23 -23.89 -32.30 -8.74
C PRO A 23 -24.75 -31.84 -7.56
N GLY A 24 -25.75 -31.00 -7.82
CA GLY A 24 -26.66 -30.47 -6.80
C GLY A 24 -26.17 -29.26 -6.03
N VAL A 25 -24.94 -28.78 -6.27
CA VAL A 25 -24.40 -27.54 -5.67
C VAL A 25 -24.52 -26.39 -6.67
N ARG A 26 -25.07 -25.25 -6.22
CA ARG A 26 -25.10 -23.99 -6.98
C ARG A 26 -23.90 -23.14 -6.60
N LEU A 27 -23.19 -22.61 -7.59
CA LEU A 27 -22.09 -21.67 -7.42
C LEU A 27 -22.46 -20.34 -8.09
N GLU A 28 -22.28 -19.24 -7.37
CA GLU A 28 -22.45 -17.88 -7.87
C GLU A 28 -21.18 -17.09 -7.53
N VAL A 29 -20.67 -16.33 -8.49
CA VAL A 29 -19.50 -15.46 -8.31
C VAL A 29 -19.96 -14.02 -8.48
N GLU A 30 -19.91 -13.26 -7.40
CA GLU A 30 -20.14 -11.82 -7.45
C GLU A 30 -18.82 -11.10 -7.74
N PRO A 31 -18.74 -10.28 -8.81
CA PRO A 31 -17.53 -9.55 -9.14
C PRO A 31 -17.31 -8.43 -8.13
N GLY A 32 -16.13 -8.40 -7.51
CA GLY A 32 -15.77 -7.36 -6.57
C GLY A 32 -14.36 -7.55 -6.02
N VAL A 33 -13.82 -6.49 -5.42
CA VAL A 33 -12.59 -6.57 -4.63
C VAL A 33 -12.86 -5.91 -3.29
N GLU A 34 -12.58 -6.64 -2.20
CA GLU A 34 -12.71 -6.10 -0.84
C GLU A 34 -11.73 -4.94 -0.63
N ARG A 35 -10.53 -5.03 -1.22
CA ARG A 35 -9.54 -3.96 -1.25
C ARG A 35 -9.19 -3.65 -2.71
N PRO A 36 -9.53 -2.43 -3.19
CA PRO A 36 -9.24 -2.01 -4.56
C PRO A 36 -7.77 -2.09 -4.95
N LEU A 37 -7.51 -2.20 -6.25
CA LEU A 37 -6.15 -2.02 -6.77
C LEU A 37 -5.69 -0.59 -6.49
N PHE A 38 -4.52 -0.46 -5.87
CA PHE A 38 -3.87 0.81 -5.61
C PHE A 38 -2.56 0.85 -6.38
N LEU A 39 -2.47 1.78 -7.33
CA LEU A 39 -1.26 2.09 -8.09
C LEU A 39 -0.76 3.50 -7.74
N PRO A 40 0.56 3.74 -7.74
CA PRO A 40 1.11 5.06 -7.46
C PRO A 40 0.63 6.10 -8.49
N SER A 41 0.10 7.21 -7.98
CA SER A 41 -0.17 8.43 -8.75
C SER A 41 0.99 9.43 -8.68
N GLU A 42 0.94 10.52 -9.45
CA GLU A 42 1.91 11.63 -9.32
C GLU A 42 1.98 12.17 -7.89
N GLY A 43 0.82 12.42 -7.24
CA GLY A 43 0.79 12.88 -5.86
C GLY A 43 1.32 11.84 -4.87
N THR A 44 1.13 10.54 -5.15
CA THR A 44 1.74 9.45 -4.37
C THR A 44 3.27 9.50 -4.48
N MET A 45 3.79 9.72 -5.69
CA MET A 45 5.23 9.83 -5.92
C MET A 45 5.82 11.11 -5.31
N ALA A 46 5.11 12.24 -5.35
CA ALA A 46 5.54 13.47 -4.67
C ALA A 46 5.64 13.27 -3.14
N LEU A 47 4.67 12.55 -2.56
CA LEU A 47 4.69 12.18 -1.15
C LEU A 47 5.84 11.20 -0.84
N PHE A 48 6.09 10.21 -1.70
CA PHE A 48 7.21 9.26 -1.61
C PHE A 48 8.56 9.97 -1.61
N GLU A 49 8.80 10.88 -2.56
CA GLU A 49 10.07 11.60 -2.68
C GLU A 49 10.32 12.48 -1.46
N SER A 50 9.29 13.17 -0.95
CA SER A 50 9.40 13.94 0.29
C SER A 50 9.76 13.05 1.48
N ALA A 51 9.17 11.85 1.59
CA ALA A 51 9.51 10.88 2.63
C ALA A 51 10.95 10.34 2.46
N ARG A 52 11.40 10.13 1.23
CA ARG A 52 12.75 9.64 0.89
C ARG A 52 13.83 10.67 1.23
N GLU A 53 13.59 11.95 0.97
CA GLU A 53 14.50 13.04 1.36
C GLU A 53 14.65 13.12 2.88
N ILE A 54 13.53 13.09 3.60
CA ILE A 54 13.53 13.07 5.07
C ILE A 54 14.26 11.83 5.60
N ALA A 55 14.03 10.66 4.98
CA ALA A 55 14.71 9.42 5.36
C ALA A 55 16.23 9.55 5.21
N ALA A 56 16.70 10.11 4.09
CA ALA A 56 18.12 10.30 3.83
C ALA A 56 18.79 11.20 4.88
N ASP A 57 18.13 12.30 5.29
CA ASP A 57 18.62 13.17 6.37
C ASP A 57 18.75 12.43 7.71
N LEU A 58 17.91 11.42 7.94
CA LEU A 58 17.92 10.59 9.14
C LEU A 58 18.87 9.39 9.02
N GLY A 59 19.63 9.28 7.92
CA GLY A 59 20.52 8.15 7.65
C GLY A 59 19.77 6.86 7.29
N LEU A 60 18.50 6.95 6.90
CA LEU A 60 17.66 5.84 6.47
C LEU A 60 17.61 5.74 4.94
N THR A 61 17.64 4.53 4.42
CA THR A 61 17.33 4.26 3.01
C THR A 61 15.89 3.79 2.89
N LEU A 62 15.07 4.53 2.14
CA LEU A 62 13.67 4.19 1.90
C LEU A 62 13.48 3.74 0.44
N THR A 63 12.89 2.56 0.26
CA THR A 63 12.58 1.96 -1.05
C THR A 63 11.08 1.88 -1.26
N GLY A 64 10.62 2.14 -2.47
CA GLY A 64 9.21 2.02 -2.86
C GLY A 64 8.97 0.79 -3.73
N ARG A 65 7.82 0.15 -3.57
CA ARG A 65 7.31 -0.88 -4.49
C ARG A 65 5.79 -0.91 -4.44
N VAL A 66 5.15 -1.36 -5.52
CA VAL A 66 3.75 -1.78 -5.45
C VAL A 66 3.72 -3.17 -4.81
N ALA A 67 3.33 -3.22 -3.54
CA ALA A 67 3.26 -4.46 -2.79
C ALA A 67 1.98 -5.24 -3.14
N GLY A 68 2.08 -6.57 -3.13
CA GLY A 68 0.90 -7.42 -2.96
C GLY A 68 0.44 -7.43 -1.50
N GLY A 69 -0.80 -7.87 -1.26
CA GLY A 69 -1.42 -7.73 0.06
C GLY A 69 -2.27 -6.45 0.16
N GLY A 70 -3.03 -6.32 1.23
CA GLY A 70 -4.00 -5.24 1.38
C GLY A 70 -3.81 -4.43 2.66
N SER A 71 -4.01 -3.13 2.55
CA SER A 71 -4.04 -2.17 3.66
C SER A 71 -5.19 -1.18 3.45
N ASP A 72 -5.43 -0.31 4.42
CA ASP A 72 -6.45 0.74 4.28
C ASP A 72 -6.05 1.79 3.23
N GLY A 73 -4.76 1.85 2.89
CA GLY A 73 -4.25 2.65 1.78
C GLY A 73 -4.81 2.23 0.42
N ASN A 74 -5.31 1.00 0.27
CA ASN A 74 -6.00 0.56 -0.95
C ASN A 74 -7.23 1.41 -1.26
N PHE A 75 -7.95 1.87 -0.24
CA PHE A 75 -9.17 2.66 -0.44
C PHE A 75 -8.83 4.09 -0.83
N THR A 76 -7.97 4.77 -0.06
CA THR A 76 -7.59 6.15 -0.35
C THR A 76 -6.81 6.25 -1.65
N GLY A 77 -5.89 5.33 -1.89
CA GLY A 77 -5.11 5.25 -3.12
C GLY A 77 -5.98 5.03 -4.35
N ALA A 78 -6.96 4.11 -4.30
CA ALA A 78 -7.89 3.91 -5.41
C ALA A 78 -8.85 5.08 -5.64
N LEU A 79 -9.09 5.92 -4.62
CA LEU A 79 -9.81 7.19 -4.76
C LEU A 79 -8.95 8.32 -5.32
N GLY A 80 -7.71 8.04 -5.72
CA GLY A 80 -6.75 9.04 -6.23
C GLY A 80 -6.14 9.94 -5.16
N ILE A 81 -6.40 9.68 -3.88
CA ILE A 81 -5.84 10.46 -2.78
C ILE A 81 -4.37 10.04 -2.59
N PRO A 82 -3.40 10.98 -2.64
CA PRO A 82 -1.99 10.68 -2.38
C PRO A 82 -1.82 9.88 -1.09
N THR A 83 -1.32 8.65 -1.21
CA THR A 83 -1.27 7.69 -0.12
C THR A 83 0.11 7.03 -0.09
N LEU A 84 0.74 6.99 1.08
CA LEU A 84 1.89 6.12 1.34
C LEU A 84 1.49 5.06 2.36
N ASP A 85 1.93 3.83 2.11
CA ASP A 85 1.76 2.70 3.00
C ASP A 85 3.13 2.09 3.34
N GLY A 86 3.22 1.34 4.44
CA GLY A 86 4.45 0.68 4.87
C GLY A 86 5.52 1.62 5.43
N ILE A 87 5.14 2.82 5.89
CA ILE A 87 6.07 3.81 6.47
C ILE A 87 6.33 3.62 7.97
N GLY A 88 5.76 2.57 8.57
CA GLY A 88 5.96 2.19 9.98
C GLY A 88 7.38 1.70 10.29
N VAL A 89 7.53 1.10 11.46
CA VAL A 89 8.82 0.54 11.92
C VAL A 89 9.29 -0.61 11.04
N ALA A 90 10.62 -0.78 10.94
CA ALA A 90 11.15 -1.99 10.31
C ALA A 90 10.88 -3.20 11.19
N GLY A 91 10.82 -4.38 10.58
CA GLY A 91 10.45 -5.61 11.26
C GLY A 91 10.44 -6.80 10.31
N GLN A 92 10.11 -7.96 10.85
CA GLN A 92 10.08 -9.22 10.09
C GLN A 92 8.89 -10.09 10.52
N GLY A 93 8.54 -11.03 9.66
CA GLY A 93 7.47 -12.00 9.93
C GLY A 93 6.07 -11.41 10.13
N PRO A 94 5.60 -10.41 9.36
CA PRO A 94 4.25 -9.91 9.55
C PRO A 94 3.23 -11.04 9.36
N HIS A 95 2.25 -11.12 10.27
CA HIS A 95 1.22 -12.18 10.31
C HIS A 95 1.75 -13.58 10.63
N THR A 96 2.84 -13.70 11.39
CA THR A 96 3.36 -14.98 11.89
C THR A 96 3.61 -14.93 13.40
N LEU A 97 3.93 -16.08 14.01
CA LEU A 97 4.34 -16.15 15.42
C LEU A 97 5.73 -15.53 15.66
N ASP A 98 6.49 -15.31 14.59
CA ASP A 98 7.83 -14.71 14.62
C ASP A 98 7.78 -13.20 14.32
N GLU A 99 6.58 -12.60 14.33
CA GLU A 99 6.40 -11.17 14.07
C GLU A 99 7.18 -10.32 15.08
N CYS A 100 8.04 -9.45 14.57
CA CYS A 100 8.88 -8.60 15.39
C CYS A 100 9.17 -7.25 14.71
N LEU A 101 9.55 -6.27 15.53
CA LEU A 101 10.03 -4.97 15.07
C LEU A 101 11.50 -4.77 15.44
N GLU A 102 12.17 -3.90 14.69
CA GLU A 102 13.52 -3.44 14.98
C GLU A 102 13.46 -2.17 15.83
N ILE A 103 13.73 -2.30 17.13
CA ILE A 103 13.64 -1.21 18.13
C ILE A 103 14.47 0.01 17.70
N ALA A 104 15.65 -0.23 17.13
CA ALA A 104 16.55 0.83 16.66
C ALA A 104 15.92 1.75 15.60
N THR A 105 14.90 1.29 14.87
CA THR A 105 14.23 2.08 13.83
C THR A 105 13.09 2.94 14.36
N LEU A 106 12.63 2.70 15.59
CA LEU A 106 11.41 3.32 16.12
C LEU A 106 11.50 4.85 16.16
N ALA A 107 12.57 5.40 16.76
CA ALA A 107 12.75 6.83 16.87
C ALA A 107 12.88 7.52 15.49
N ALA A 108 13.70 6.95 14.59
CA ALA A 108 13.92 7.53 13.27
C ALA A 108 12.65 7.48 12.39
N ARG A 109 11.84 6.41 12.50
CA ARG A 109 10.57 6.30 11.78
C ARG A 109 9.51 7.26 12.32
N CYS A 110 9.44 7.46 13.64
CA CYS A 110 8.59 8.49 14.24
C CYS A 110 8.98 9.90 13.76
N GLU A 111 10.28 10.23 13.74
CA GLU A 111 10.75 11.54 13.26
C GLU A 111 10.44 11.71 11.76
N LEU A 112 10.62 10.67 10.96
CA LEU A 112 10.27 10.70 9.53
C LEU A 112 8.80 11.06 9.33
N ILE A 113 7.88 10.36 10.00
CA ILE A 113 6.44 10.61 9.91
C ILE A 113 6.12 12.02 10.40
N GLY A 114 6.69 12.45 11.52
CA GLY A 114 6.48 13.77 12.08
C GLY A 114 6.97 14.91 11.17
N ARG A 115 8.11 14.75 10.50
CA ARG A 115 8.61 15.70 9.50
C ARG A 115 7.73 15.71 8.26
N LEU A 116 7.26 14.54 7.79
CA LEU A 116 6.40 14.44 6.63
C LEU A 116 5.06 15.14 6.85
N ILE A 117 4.41 14.91 8.00
CA ILE A 117 3.18 15.61 8.40
C ILE A 117 3.40 17.11 8.44
N ARG A 118 4.52 17.60 8.98
CA ARG A 118 4.86 19.04 9.00
C ARG A 118 5.00 19.62 7.59
N LYS A 119 5.71 18.95 6.68
CA LYS A 119 5.84 19.39 5.28
C LYS A 119 4.48 19.46 4.57
N ILE A 120 3.63 18.45 4.79
CA ILE A 120 2.26 18.44 4.25
C ILE A 120 1.45 19.62 4.80
N ALA A 121 1.47 19.84 6.12
CA ALA A 121 0.75 20.95 6.74
C ALA A 121 1.23 22.33 6.29
N ALA A 122 2.52 22.45 5.95
CA ALA A 122 3.11 23.67 5.38
C ALA A 122 2.85 23.85 3.87
N GLY A 123 2.22 22.88 3.19
CA GLY A 123 1.98 22.94 1.74
C GLY A 123 3.23 22.70 0.90
N GLU A 124 4.27 22.08 1.47
CA GLU A 124 5.55 21.84 0.80
C GLU A 124 5.58 20.55 -0.03
N VAL A 125 4.50 19.77 0.01
CA VAL A 125 4.35 18.53 -0.76
C VAL A 125 3.24 18.73 -1.79
N ALA A 126 3.55 18.48 -3.06
CA ALA A 126 2.58 18.58 -4.15
C ALA A 126 1.57 17.40 -4.11
N LEU A 127 0.55 17.52 -3.26
CA LEU A 127 -0.50 16.51 -3.10
C LEU A 127 -1.60 16.69 -4.15
N THR A 128 -1.30 16.39 -5.41
CA THR A 128 -2.31 16.35 -6.47
C THR A 128 -3.14 15.07 -6.38
N LYS A 129 -4.46 15.22 -6.36
CA LYS A 129 -5.38 14.09 -6.49
C LYS A 129 -5.33 13.58 -7.94
N ALA A 130 -5.24 12.28 -8.11
CA ALA A 130 -5.27 11.62 -9.43
C ALA A 130 -6.68 11.61 -10.04
#